data_AF-A0A371R6X5-F1
#
_entry.id   AF-A0A371R6X5-F1
#
_cell.length_a   1.000
_cell.length_b   1.000
_cell.length_c   1.000
_cell.angle_alpha   90.00
_cell.angle_beta   90.00
_cell.angle_gamma   90.00
#
_symmetry.space_group_name_H-M   'P 1'
#
loop_
_entity.id
_entity.type
_entity.pdbx_description
1 polymer ?
#
loop_
_entity_poly.entity_id
_entity_poly.type
_entity_poly.pdbx_seq_one_letter_code
_entity_poly.pdbx_strand_id
1 'polypeptide(L)'
;MTYITVYWTGDKLYAKFNGSCENAERLASIIRALGGAAEVKYVKRTGWAVWLTTDGIIAIRHDGWLKAVRSFVDELKDKGLISEERYKQLVKEIETGPNAVKFAGVEFSVYYKNSKIEIECQPTSDVSKNAAVNALKVKGLVEGKDFTVKEYGGYEIRIAKETYAKAVDALAQSGLREGEHYTPRSKRLVISVKAEQKDAVVNALKMAGLEEGKQFTVKSDRKYIIRISYDGLREIQRMALSGDVEAEKFIRELEDVLRRRHGDDAVKKLIEVLTPAREEGTLDLPLPVRDEKGNIIARIVDLRYEFVRGGQPVSQCAGKDCRLRIIAEYEVGGERKQFKIEWYWKKKQEKKGKTTVTYYYEIARVYIKDEMEAAVVKALAGKGAKRGRVDLLADQLDALRRFKALKDAVDQWRGGKPGNTKD
;
A
#
# COMPACT_ATOMS: atom_id res chain seq x y z
N MET A 1 25.07 30.74 -20.80
CA MET A 1 24.27 30.77 -19.56
C MET A 1 23.08 29.85 -19.77
N THR A 2 22.93 28.82 -18.95
CA THR A 2 21.88 27.80 -19.09
C THR A 2 20.75 28.15 -18.15
N TYR A 3 19.56 28.48 -18.66
CA TYR A 3 18.40 28.86 -17.84
C TYR A 3 17.28 27.83 -17.98
N ILE A 4 16.64 27.50 -16.85
CA ILE A 4 15.40 26.69 -16.83
C ILE A 4 14.23 27.65 -16.76
N THR A 5 13.24 27.48 -17.63
CA THR A 5 12.01 28.28 -17.60
C THR A 5 10.91 27.48 -16.91
N VAL A 6 10.36 28.03 -15.82
CA VAL A 6 9.17 27.49 -15.14
C VAL A 6 7.92 28.15 -15.71
N TYR A 7 6.87 27.36 -15.92
CA TYR A 7 5.58 27.79 -16.41
C TYR A 7 4.43 27.12 -15.66
N TRP A 8 3.29 27.81 -15.67
CA TRP A 8 2.00 27.29 -15.24
C TRP A 8 1.24 26.74 -16.43
N THR A 9 0.77 25.49 -16.33
CA THR A 9 0.04 24.80 -17.41
C THR A 9 -1.48 24.90 -17.30
N GLY A 10 -1.99 25.57 -16.25
CA GLY A 10 -3.41 25.58 -15.88
C GLY A 10 -3.73 24.61 -14.75
N ASP A 11 -2.96 23.53 -14.60
CA ASP A 11 -3.15 22.53 -13.53
C ASP A 11 -1.87 22.27 -12.72
N LYS A 12 -0.68 22.42 -13.30
CA LYS A 12 0.60 22.12 -12.62
C LYS A 12 1.74 23.08 -12.98
N LEU A 13 2.74 23.12 -12.10
CA LEU A 13 4.03 23.72 -12.39
C LEU A 13 4.79 22.79 -13.32
N TYR A 14 5.48 23.39 -14.27
CA TYR A 14 6.32 22.67 -15.21
C TYR A 14 7.57 23.49 -15.45
N ALA A 15 8.74 22.86 -15.50
CA ALA A 15 9.96 23.51 -15.96
C ALA A 15 10.56 22.84 -17.18
N LYS A 16 11.03 23.65 -18.14
CA LYS A 16 11.71 23.19 -19.36
C LYS A 16 13.06 23.86 -19.52
N PHE A 17 14.04 23.06 -19.92
CA PHE A 17 15.26 23.53 -20.58
C PHE A 17 15.26 23.01 -22.03
N ASN A 18 15.79 23.79 -22.99
CA ASN A 18 16.03 23.33 -24.37
C ASN A 18 17.52 23.51 -24.70
N GLY A 19 18.15 22.51 -25.32
CA GLY A 19 19.55 22.57 -25.72
C GLY A 19 20.03 21.35 -26.53
N SER A 20 21.35 21.19 -26.62
CA SER A 20 21.96 19.95 -27.16
C SER A 20 21.70 18.77 -26.21
N CYS A 21 21.78 17.55 -26.73
CA CYS A 21 21.63 16.32 -25.92
C CYS A 21 22.59 16.31 -24.73
N GLU A 22 23.87 16.62 -24.98
CA GLU A 22 24.92 16.66 -23.95
C GLU A 22 24.62 17.69 -22.85
N ASN A 23 24.16 18.89 -23.21
CA ASN A 23 23.80 19.91 -22.23
C ASN A 23 22.53 19.54 -21.45
N ALA A 24 21.57 18.88 -22.09
CA ALA A 24 20.37 18.39 -21.43
C ALA A 24 20.70 17.25 -20.43
N GLU A 25 21.55 16.30 -20.81
CA GLU A 25 22.01 15.23 -19.92
C GLU A 25 22.85 15.77 -18.76
N ARG A 26 23.76 16.71 -19.02
CA ARG A 26 24.55 17.36 -17.97
C ARG A 26 23.65 18.10 -16.97
N LEU A 27 22.66 18.84 -17.46
CA LEU A 27 21.71 19.54 -16.60
C LEU A 27 20.83 18.55 -15.81
N ALA A 28 20.35 17.48 -16.44
CA ALA A 28 19.59 16.44 -15.75
C ALA A 28 20.42 15.76 -14.66
N SER A 29 21.72 15.53 -14.89
CA SER A 29 22.64 15.02 -13.88
C SER A 29 22.79 15.97 -12.70
N ILE A 30 22.93 17.28 -12.95
CA ILE A 30 22.99 18.29 -11.88
C ILE A 30 21.67 18.29 -11.07
N ILE A 31 20.52 18.28 -11.74
CA ILE A 31 19.22 18.25 -11.06
C ILE A 31 19.07 17.01 -10.21
N ARG A 32 19.45 15.83 -10.72
CA ARG A 32 19.44 14.57 -9.94
C ARG A 32 20.38 14.64 -8.74
N ALA A 33 21.56 15.23 -8.88
CA ALA A 33 22.49 15.46 -7.78
C ALA A 33 21.92 16.41 -6.72
N LEU A 34 21.09 17.37 -7.13
CA LEU A 34 20.36 18.28 -6.22
C LEU A 34 19.07 17.66 -5.65
N GLY A 35 18.82 16.37 -5.89
CA GLY A 35 17.65 15.64 -5.38
C GLY A 35 16.38 15.75 -6.24
N GLY A 36 16.44 16.42 -7.38
CA GLY A 36 15.31 16.57 -8.30
C GLY A 36 15.13 15.37 -9.25
N ALA A 37 13.90 15.16 -9.71
CA ALA A 37 13.59 14.18 -10.76
C ALA A 37 13.58 14.87 -12.13
N ALA A 38 14.50 14.48 -13.03
CA ALA A 38 14.66 15.07 -14.35
C ALA A 38 14.58 14.01 -15.46
N GLU A 39 13.71 14.27 -16.44
CA GLU A 39 13.56 13.44 -17.64
C GLU A 39 14.09 14.17 -18.87
N VAL A 40 14.94 13.50 -19.66
CA VAL A 40 15.49 14.04 -20.91
C VAL A 40 14.67 13.51 -22.06
N LYS A 41 14.10 14.42 -22.86
CA LYS A 41 13.21 14.08 -23.99
C LYS A 41 13.57 14.88 -25.22
N TYR A 42 13.52 14.23 -26.38
CA TYR A 42 13.56 14.93 -27.66
C TYR A 42 12.18 15.53 -27.97
N VAL A 43 12.13 16.83 -28.22
CA VAL A 43 10.92 17.54 -28.61
C VAL A 43 11.05 18.01 -30.06
N LYS A 44 10.16 17.51 -30.91
CA LYS A 44 10.09 17.89 -32.33
C LYS A 44 10.00 19.42 -32.44
N ARG A 45 10.89 20.03 -33.24
CA ARG A 45 11.07 21.49 -33.42
C ARG A 45 11.73 22.27 -32.27
N THR A 46 12.02 21.64 -31.12
CA THR A 46 12.69 22.32 -29.98
C THR A 46 14.01 21.69 -29.57
N GLY A 47 14.36 20.51 -30.09
CA GLY A 47 15.60 19.80 -29.75
C GLY A 47 15.47 18.98 -28.47
N TRP A 48 16.60 18.69 -27.82
CA TRP A 48 16.64 17.95 -26.56
C TRP A 48 16.24 18.85 -25.40
N ALA A 49 15.37 18.34 -24.53
CA ALA A 49 14.82 19.10 -23.43
C ALA A 49 14.85 18.33 -22.12
N VAL A 50 15.07 19.05 -21.02
CA VAL A 50 14.90 18.53 -19.66
C VAL A 50 13.54 18.94 -19.15
N TRP A 51 12.76 17.96 -18.68
CA TRP A 51 11.39 18.12 -18.20
C TRP A 51 11.36 17.94 -16.69
N LEU A 52 10.79 18.92 -15.98
CA LEU A 52 10.51 18.86 -14.55
C LEU A 52 9.02 19.07 -14.29
N THR A 53 8.40 18.13 -13.60
CA THR A 53 7.04 18.24 -13.06
C THR A 53 7.03 19.07 -11.78
N THR A 54 5.85 19.45 -11.25
CA THR A 54 5.74 20.08 -9.92
C THR A 54 6.58 19.34 -8.88
N ASP A 55 6.45 18.02 -8.78
CA ASP A 55 7.23 17.21 -7.83
C ASP A 55 8.73 17.29 -8.09
N GLY A 56 9.16 17.24 -9.36
CA GLY A 56 10.57 17.41 -9.73
C GLY A 56 11.13 18.79 -9.39
N ILE A 57 10.29 19.84 -9.48
CA ILE A 57 10.64 21.21 -9.10
C ILE A 57 10.78 21.31 -7.57
N ILE A 58 9.79 20.90 -6.79
CA ILE A 58 9.80 21.06 -5.32
C ILE A 58 10.73 20.06 -4.60
N ALA A 59 11.15 19.00 -5.29
CA ALA A 59 12.15 18.05 -4.80
C ALA A 59 13.56 18.68 -4.69
N ILE A 60 13.86 19.72 -5.47
CA ILE A 60 15.11 20.47 -5.36
C ILE A 60 15.03 21.37 -4.12
N ARG A 61 15.71 20.99 -3.05
CA ARG A 61 15.60 21.64 -1.73
C ARG A 61 16.55 22.82 -1.51
N HIS A 62 17.15 23.36 -2.57
CA HIS A 62 18.04 24.51 -2.47
C HIS A 62 17.25 25.80 -2.22
N ASP A 63 17.61 26.57 -1.19
CA ASP A 63 16.85 27.76 -0.76
C ASP A 63 16.62 28.78 -1.88
N GLY A 64 17.66 29.06 -2.68
CA GLY A 64 17.54 29.97 -3.82
C GLY A 64 16.53 29.49 -4.88
N TRP A 65 16.45 28.17 -5.08
CA TRP A 65 15.49 27.57 -6.01
C TRP A 65 14.06 27.65 -5.45
N LEU A 66 13.87 27.22 -4.20
CA LEU A 66 12.56 27.26 -3.55
C LEU A 66 12.01 28.68 -3.43
N LYS A 67 12.86 29.68 -3.16
CA LYS A 67 12.48 31.10 -3.16
C LYS A 67 12.03 31.57 -4.55
N ALA A 68 12.74 31.19 -5.61
CA ALA A 68 12.35 31.54 -6.98
C ALA A 68 11.02 30.90 -7.37
N VAL A 69 10.83 29.61 -7.07
CA VAL A 69 9.57 28.91 -7.32
C VAL A 69 8.42 29.51 -6.51
N ARG A 70 8.66 29.86 -5.24
CA ARG A 70 7.68 30.51 -4.37
C ARG A 70 7.25 31.86 -4.93
N SER A 71 8.22 32.70 -5.29
CA SER A 71 7.95 34.02 -5.88
C SER A 71 7.09 33.92 -7.16
N PHE A 72 7.35 32.91 -8.01
CA PHE A 72 6.51 32.67 -9.19
C PHE A 72 5.08 32.27 -8.81
N VAL A 73 4.89 31.41 -7.80
CA VAL A 73 3.57 31.02 -7.31
C VAL A 73 2.81 32.19 -6.67
N ASP A 74 3.50 33.06 -5.93
CA ASP A 74 2.92 34.29 -5.38
C ASP A 74 2.43 35.20 -6.53
N GLU A 75 3.22 35.37 -7.60
CA GLU A 75 2.82 36.15 -8.78
C GLU A 75 1.59 35.56 -9.50
N LEU A 76 1.50 34.24 -9.62
CA LEU A 76 0.31 33.58 -10.18
C LEU A 76 -0.94 33.89 -9.36
N LYS A 77 -0.81 33.95 -8.03
CA LYS A 77 -1.91 34.27 -7.11
C LYS A 77 -2.32 35.73 -7.25
N ASP A 78 -1.37 36.66 -7.27
CA ASP A 78 -1.61 38.10 -7.41
C ASP A 78 -2.30 38.44 -8.73
N LYS A 79 -1.94 37.73 -9.80
CA LYS A 79 -2.58 37.86 -11.13
C LYS A 79 -3.92 37.13 -11.25
N GLY A 80 -4.39 36.47 -10.20
CA GLY A 80 -5.66 35.73 -10.21
C GLY A 80 -5.66 34.49 -11.11
N LEU A 81 -4.48 33.97 -11.50
CA LEU A 81 -4.33 32.81 -12.38
C LEU A 81 -4.55 31.48 -11.64
N ILE A 82 -4.51 31.49 -10.30
CA ILE A 82 -4.77 30.34 -9.44
C ILE A 82 -5.72 30.70 -8.29
N SER A 83 -6.54 29.75 -7.86
CA SER A 83 -7.44 29.92 -6.70
C SER A 83 -6.66 29.99 -5.39
N GLU A 84 -7.30 30.52 -4.34
CA GLU A 84 -6.73 30.55 -2.98
C GLU A 84 -6.38 29.15 -2.46
N GLU A 85 -7.26 28.18 -2.69
CA GLU A 85 -7.03 26.78 -2.31
C GLU A 85 -5.81 26.20 -3.03
N ARG A 86 -5.67 26.49 -4.33
CA ARG A 86 -4.55 26.01 -5.13
C ARG A 86 -3.23 26.67 -4.72
N TYR A 87 -3.26 27.96 -4.41
CA TYR A 87 -2.13 28.69 -3.85
C TYR A 87 -1.66 28.03 -2.55
N LYS A 88 -2.55 27.87 -1.57
CA LYS A 88 -2.25 27.22 -0.28
C LYS A 88 -1.65 25.82 -0.46
N GLN A 89 -2.17 25.05 -1.43
CA GLN A 89 -1.63 23.73 -1.74
C GLN A 89 -0.20 23.80 -2.29
N LEU A 90 0.05 24.62 -3.32
CA LEU A 90 1.38 24.75 -3.94
C LEU A 90 2.42 25.29 -2.96
N VAL A 91 2.04 26.27 -2.15
CA VAL A 91 2.84 26.81 -1.05
C VAL A 91 3.26 25.70 -0.09
N LYS A 92 2.30 24.91 0.39
CA LYS A 92 2.57 23.78 1.27
C LYS A 92 3.48 22.74 0.61
N GLU A 93 3.27 22.45 -0.67
CA GLU A 93 4.11 21.53 -1.43
C GLU A 93 5.55 22.04 -1.60
N ILE A 94 5.74 23.34 -1.84
CA ILE A 94 7.07 23.98 -1.89
C ILE A 94 7.75 23.91 -0.52
N GLU A 95 7.03 24.20 0.55
CA GLU A 95 7.59 24.19 1.92
C GLU A 95 7.94 22.77 2.38
N THR A 96 7.04 21.81 2.17
CA THR A 96 7.17 20.45 2.70
C THR A 96 7.82 19.45 1.74
N GLY A 97 7.95 19.80 0.45
CA GLY A 97 8.46 18.95 -0.61
C GLY A 97 7.43 17.92 -1.12
N PRO A 98 7.85 17.03 -2.04
CA PRO A 98 6.94 16.04 -2.65
C PRO A 98 6.48 15.02 -1.61
N ASN A 99 5.31 14.43 -1.84
CA ASN A 99 4.71 13.41 -0.96
C ASN A 99 4.78 12.00 -1.55
N ALA A 100 5.59 11.81 -2.59
CA ALA A 100 5.64 10.58 -3.34
C ALA A 100 6.96 9.84 -3.11
N VAL A 101 6.88 8.51 -3.13
CA VAL A 101 8.02 7.58 -3.09
C VAL A 101 7.86 6.55 -4.21
N LYS A 102 8.95 5.92 -4.64
CA LYS A 102 8.90 4.93 -5.74
C LYS A 102 9.34 3.55 -5.30
N PHE A 103 8.57 2.54 -5.71
CA PHE A 103 8.93 1.13 -5.53
C PHE A 103 8.42 0.30 -6.71
N ALA A 104 9.24 -0.61 -7.21
CA ALA A 104 8.97 -1.41 -8.41
C ALA A 104 8.63 -0.54 -9.64
N GLY A 105 9.24 0.65 -9.74
CA GLY A 105 8.90 1.64 -10.78
C GLY A 105 7.51 2.27 -10.66
N VAL A 106 6.76 2.00 -9.58
CA VAL A 106 5.45 2.58 -9.28
C VAL A 106 5.60 3.72 -8.28
N GLU A 107 4.97 4.85 -8.57
CA GLU A 107 4.95 6.01 -7.67
C GLU A 107 3.76 5.93 -6.70
N PHE A 108 4.05 6.03 -5.41
CA PHE A 108 3.07 6.00 -4.33
C PHE A 108 3.05 7.33 -3.59
N SER A 109 1.86 7.89 -3.40
CA SER A 109 1.64 8.98 -2.48
C SER A 109 1.60 8.47 -1.04
N VAL A 110 2.26 9.20 -0.15
CA VAL A 110 2.36 8.91 1.28
C VAL A 110 1.50 9.90 2.05
N TYR A 111 0.72 9.37 2.98
CA TYR A 111 -0.10 10.15 3.90
C TYR A 111 0.02 9.60 5.32
N TYR A 112 -0.08 10.50 6.29
CA TYR A 112 -0.31 10.15 7.69
C TYR A 112 -1.63 10.77 8.17
N LYS A 113 -2.62 9.93 8.44
CA LYS A 113 -3.97 10.34 8.86
C LYS A 113 -4.49 9.40 9.92
N ASN A 114 -5.14 9.93 10.96
CA ASN A 114 -5.72 9.13 12.06
C ASN A 114 -4.72 8.13 12.66
N SER A 115 -3.47 8.56 12.86
CA SER A 115 -2.36 7.74 13.37
C SER A 115 -2.04 6.50 12.52
N LYS A 116 -2.33 6.56 11.22
CA LYS A 116 -2.06 5.50 10.25
C LYS A 116 -1.28 6.04 9.07
N ILE A 117 -0.35 5.23 8.59
CA ILE A 117 0.40 5.48 7.36
C ILE A 117 -0.41 4.88 6.22
N GLU A 118 -0.74 5.70 5.22
CA GLU A 118 -1.37 5.26 3.98
C GLU A 118 -0.40 5.51 2.83
N ILE A 119 -0.10 4.45 2.07
CA ILE A 119 0.78 4.49 0.90
C ILE A 119 -0.02 3.96 -0.27
N GLU A 120 -0.39 4.86 -1.18
CA GLU A 120 -1.31 4.52 -2.26
C GLU A 120 -0.90 5.09 -3.61
N CYS A 121 -1.18 4.34 -4.67
CA CYS A 121 -1.09 4.83 -6.05
C CYS A 121 -2.49 4.79 -6.68
N GLN A 122 -2.77 5.78 -7.53
CA GLN A 122 -4.09 5.97 -8.12
C GLN A 122 -4.02 5.92 -9.66
N PRO A 123 -3.85 4.73 -10.25
CA PRO A 123 -3.85 4.61 -11.71
C PRO A 123 -5.21 5.00 -12.29
N THR A 124 -5.19 5.67 -13.44
CA THR A 124 -6.38 6.19 -14.12
C THR A 124 -6.84 5.33 -15.29
N SER A 125 -6.17 4.19 -15.54
CA SER A 125 -6.51 3.25 -16.60
C SER A 125 -6.24 1.80 -16.17
N ASP A 126 -6.93 0.86 -16.79
CA ASP A 126 -6.70 -0.57 -16.57
C ASP A 126 -5.28 -1.00 -16.91
N VAL A 127 -4.71 -0.42 -17.97
CA VAL A 127 -3.34 -0.71 -18.39
C VAL A 127 -2.35 -0.28 -17.30
N SER A 128 -2.46 0.96 -16.82
CA SER A 128 -1.59 1.47 -15.74
C SER A 128 -1.79 0.72 -14.44
N LYS A 129 -3.03 0.35 -14.09
CA LYS A 129 -3.34 -0.48 -12.92
C LYS A 129 -2.68 -1.85 -13.02
N ASN A 130 -2.88 -2.56 -14.13
CA ASN A 130 -2.32 -3.90 -14.34
C ASN A 130 -0.79 -3.86 -14.34
N ALA A 131 -0.19 -2.83 -14.95
CA ALA A 131 1.25 -2.63 -14.91
C ALA A 131 1.77 -2.47 -13.47
N ALA A 132 1.11 -1.63 -12.66
CA ALA A 132 1.49 -1.42 -11.26
C ALA A 132 1.32 -2.70 -10.42
N VAL A 133 0.20 -3.42 -10.56
CA VAL A 133 -0.04 -4.69 -9.86
C VAL A 133 1.00 -5.74 -10.24
N ASN A 134 1.30 -5.87 -11.53
CA ASN A 134 2.30 -6.82 -12.02
C ASN A 134 3.69 -6.47 -11.51
N ALA A 135 4.07 -5.20 -11.48
CA ALA A 135 5.37 -4.77 -10.95
C ALA A 135 5.55 -5.15 -9.47
N LEU A 136 4.52 -4.96 -8.64
CA LEU A 136 4.54 -5.39 -7.24
C LEU A 136 4.62 -6.91 -7.08
N LYS A 137 3.87 -7.66 -7.90
CA LYS A 137 3.92 -9.14 -7.92
C LYS A 137 5.28 -9.67 -8.34
N VAL A 138 5.92 -9.05 -9.33
CA VAL A 138 7.28 -9.39 -9.77
C VAL A 138 8.30 -9.18 -8.66
N LYS A 139 8.09 -8.20 -7.78
CA LYS A 139 8.88 -8.01 -6.56
C LYS A 139 8.56 -9.01 -5.43
N GLY A 140 7.62 -9.93 -5.64
CA GLY A 140 7.25 -10.95 -4.65
C GLY A 140 6.14 -10.52 -3.69
N LEU A 141 5.52 -9.35 -3.87
CA LEU A 141 4.38 -8.93 -3.05
C LEU A 141 3.09 -9.62 -3.48
N VAL A 142 2.29 -10.03 -2.49
CA VAL A 142 1.05 -10.78 -2.69
C VAL A 142 -0.18 -9.88 -2.55
N GLU A 143 -1.01 -9.85 -3.58
CA GLU A 143 -2.29 -9.13 -3.57
C GLU A 143 -3.25 -9.71 -2.51
N GLY A 144 -3.88 -8.84 -1.72
CA GLY A 144 -4.77 -9.20 -0.61
C GLY A 144 -4.06 -9.39 0.73
N LYS A 145 -2.73 -9.52 0.74
CA LYS A 145 -1.88 -9.56 1.94
C LYS A 145 -1.01 -8.32 2.03
N ASP A 146 -0.11 -8.16 1.07
CA ASP A 146 0.94 -7.13 1.08
C ASP A 146 0.48 -5.82 0.44
N PHE A 147 -0.50 -5.91 -0.46
CA PHE A 147 -1.20 -4.75 -1.00
C PHE A 147 -2.65 -5.08 -1.35
N THR A 148 -3.49 -4.07 -1.49
CA THR A 148 -4.89 -4.23 -1.91
C THR A 148 -5.21 -3.36 -3.10
N VAL A 149 -6.07 -3.83 -3.99
CA VAL A 149 -6.59 -3.06 -5.13
C VAL A 149 -8.07 -2.80 -4.88
N LYS A 150 -8.47 -1.53 -4.96
CA LYS A 150 -9.87 -1.12 -4.94
C LYS A 150 -10.20 -0.40 -6.23
N GLU A 151 -11.36 -0.74 -6.79
CA GLU A 151 -11.92 -0.13 -7.98
C GLU A 151 -13.16 0.68 -7.59
N TYR A 152 -13.24 1.89 -8.12
CA TYR A 152 -14.34 2.82 -7.93
C TYR A 152 -14.76 3.41 -9.28
N GLY A 153 -16.00 3.87 -9.40
CA GLY A 153 -16.51 4.51 -10.60
C GLY A 153 -17.23 3.53 -11.54
N GLY A 154 -17.48 3.98 -12.76
CA GLY A 154 -18.18 3.25 -13.81
C GLY A 154 -17.75 3.74 -15.19
N TYR A 155 -18.69 4.28 -15.97
CA TYR A 155 -18.41 4.86 -17.28
C TYR A 155 -19.13 6.19 -17.45
N GLU A 156 -18.48 7.12 -18.12
CA GLU A 156 -19.11 8.32 -18.67
C GLU A 156 -19.30 8.13 -20.17
N ILE A 157 -20.56 8.10 -20.61
CA ILE A 157 -20.90 8.14 -22.02
C ILE A 157 -21.13 9.60 -22.41
N ARG A 158 -20.26 10.15 -23.24
CA ARG A 158 -20.40 11.51 -23.77
C ARG A 158 -21.23 11.45 -25.03
N ILE A 159 -22.32 12.20 -25.09
CA ILE A 159 -23.24 12.24 -26.23
C ILE A 159 -23.08 13.58 -26.96
N ALA A 160 -23.16 13.57 -28.29
CA ALA A 160 -23.20 14.79 -29.07
C ALA A 160 -24.48 15.60 -28.77
N LYS A 161 -24.39 16.93 -28.77
CA LYS A 161 -25.46 17.82 -28.29
C LYS A 161 -26.79 17.56 -28.99
N GLU A 162 -26.74 17.39 -30.31
CA GLU A 162 -27.86 17.13 -31.21
C GLU A 162 -28.55 15.77 -30.99
N THR A 163 -27.87 14.83 -30.32
CA THR A 163 -28.38 13.47 -30.08
C THR A 163 -28.64 13.16 -28.62
N TYR A 164 -28.38 14.11 -27.70
CA TYR A 164 -28.51 13.90 -26.26
C TYR A 164 -29.94 13.53 -25.84
N ALA A 165 -30.95 14.26 -26.34
CA ALA A 165 -32.35 13.96 -26.03
C ALA A 165 -32.73 12.55 -26.50
N LYS A 166 -32.40 12.22 -27.76
CA LYS A 166 -32.60 10.89 -28.35
C LYS A 166 -31.94 9.78 -27.53
N ALA A 167 -30.73 10.02 -27.01
CA ALA A 167 -30.01 9.06 -26.17
C ALA A 167 -30.70 8.84 -24.82
N VAL A 168 -31.20 9.89 -24.17
CA VAL A 168 -31.93 9.76 -22.90
C VAL A 168 -33.25 9.03 -23.10
N ASP A 169 -33.99 9.35 -24.16
CA ASP A 169 -35.26 8.69 -24.50
C ASP A 169 -35.05 7.21 -24.81
N ALA A 170 -34.01 6.87 -25.56
CA ALA A 170 -33.63 5.49 -25.85
C ALA A 170 -33.36 4.68 -24.58
N LEU A 171 -32.68 5.26 -23.59
CA LEU A 171 -32.40 4.58 -22.33
C LEU A 171 -33.67 4.40 -21.49
N ALA A 172 -34.56 5.39 -21.46
CA ALA A 172 -35.85 5.28 -20.77
C ALA A 172 -36.72 4.16 -21.37
N GLN A 173 -36.62 3.92 -22.69
CA GLN A 173 -37.35 2.86 -23.40
C GLN A 173 -36.67 1.48 -23.33
N SER A 174 -35.41 1.41 -22.85
CA SER A 174 -34.61 0.18 -22.86
C SER A 174 -34.83 -0.75 -21.65
N GLY A 175 -35.74 -0.41 -20.75
CA GLY A 175 -35.95 -1.13 -19.48
C GLY A 175 -34.87 -0.88 -18.43
N LEU A 176 -33.91 0.01 -18.71
CA LEU A 176 -32.91 0.48 -17.75
C LEU A 176 -33.50 1.58 -16.86
N ARG A 177 -33.13 1.59 -15.57
CA ARG A 177 -33.63 2.55 -14.59
C ARG A 177 -32.64 3.69 -14.37
N GLU A 178 -33.12 4.91 -14.50
CA GLU A 178 -32.39 6.11 -14.10
C GLU A 178 -32.13 6.10 -12.59
N GLY A 179 -30.93 6.53 -12.17
CA GLY A 179 -30.44 6.48 -10.79
C GLY A 179 -29.91 5.12 -10.34
N GLU A 180 -30.43 4.02 -10.92
CA GLU A 180 -29.97 2.66 -10.61
C GLU A 180 -28.90 2.17 -11.60
N HIS A 181 -29.12 2.33 -12.91
CA HIS A 181 -28.23 1.84 -13.97
C HIS A 181 -27.44 2.96 -14.64
N TYR A 182 -28.09 4.12 -14.85
CA TYR A 182 -27.48 5.29 -15.46
C TYR A 182 -27.97 6.60 -14.81
N THR A 183 -27.26 7.69 -15.01
CA THR A 183 -27.63 9.03 -14.52
C THR A 183 -27.28 10.08 -15.58
N PRO A 184 -28.29 10.68 -16.25
CA PRO A 184 -28.07 11.74 -17.21
C PRO A 184 -27.58 13.02 -16.52
N ARG A 185 -26.62 13.70 -17.15
CA ARG A 185 -26.06 14.99 -16.74
C ARG A 185 -26.14 15.95 -17.91
N SER A 186 -27.33 16.50 -18.11
CA SER A 186 -27.67 17.36 -19.27
C SER A 186 -26.73 18.55 -19.45
N LYS A 187 -26.33 19.22 -18.36
CA LYS A 187 -25.36 20.33 -18.39
C LYS A 187 -24.00 19.97 -18.99
N ARG A 188 -23.61 18.70 -18.96
CA ARG A 188 -22.31 18.21 -19.45
C ARG A 188 -22.44 17.33 -20.70
N LEU A 189 -23.67 17.05 -21.16
CA LEU A 189 -23.95 16.08 -22.22
C LEU A 189 -23.35 14.69 -21.94
N VAL A 190 -23.39 14.27 -20.66
CA VAL A 190 -22.82 13.00 -20.20
C VAL A 190 -23.91 12.14 -19.57
N ILE A 191 -23.83 10.83 -19.79
CA ILE A 191 -24.58 9.82 -19.07
C ILE A 191 -23.58 9.03 -18.23
N SER A 192 -23.70 9.11 -16.90
CA SER A 192 -22.89 8.30 -15.98
C SER A 192 -23.53 6.93 -15.84
N VAL A 193 -22.75 5.87 -15.90
CA VAL A 193 -23.21 4.48 -16.00
C VAL A 193 -22.43 3.64 -15.01
N LYS A 194 -23.08 2.75 -14.28
CA LYS A 194 -22.36 1.80 -13.41
C LYS A 194 -21.57 0.80 -14.23
N ALA A 195 -20.43 0.34 -13.71
CA ALA A 195 -19.50 -0.52 -14.44
C ALA A 195 -20.18 -1.77 -15.02
N GLU A 196 -21.07 -2.41 -14.26
CA GLU A 196 -21.82 -3.61 -14.60
C GLU A 196 -22.95 -3.36 -15.63
N GLN A 197 -23.39 -2.12 -15.82
CA GLN A 197 -24.46 -1.75 -16.74
C GLN A 197 -23.94 -1.15 -18.07
N LYS A 198 -22.62 -1.04 -18.23
CA LYS A 198 -21.99 -0.43 -19.40
C LYS A 198 -22.52 -1.02 -20.71
N ASP A 199 -22.41 -2.33 -20.87
CA ASP A 199 -22.71 -2.98 -22.16
C ASP A 199 -24.21 -2.89 -22.46
N ALA A 200 -25.07 -3.00 -21.45
CA ALA A 200 -26.52 -2.81 -21.60
C ALA A 200 -26.87 -1.39 -22.08
N VAL A 201 -26.28 -0.36 -21.47
CA VAL A 201 -26.48 1.04 -21.87
C VAL A 201 -25.95 1.28 -23.28
N VAL A 202 -24.74 0.81 -23.61
CA VAL A 202 -24.15 1.00 -24.95
C VAL A 202 -24.99 0.31 -26.02
N ASN A 203 -25.49 -0.91 -25.75
CA ASN A 203 -26.35 -1.63 -26.68
C ASN A 203 -27.69 -0.92 -26.87
N ALA A 204 -28.30 -0.38 -25.80
CA ALA A 204 -29.52 0.41 -25.91
C ALA A 204 -29.35 1.65 -26.81
N LEU A 205 -28.23 2.36 -26.69
CA LEU A 205 -27.93 3.50 -27.56
C LEU A 205 -27.75 3.06 -29.02
N LYS A 206 -27.02 1.97 -29.27
CA LYS A 206 -26.83 1.41 -30.61
C LYS A 206 -28.15 0.96 -31.24
N MET A 207 -29.02 0.31 -30.47
CA MET A 207 -30.36 -0.10 -30.92
C MET A 207 -31.25 1.09 -31.29
N ALA A 208 -31.07 2.24 -30.65
CA ALA A 208 -31.73 3.49 -31.04
C ALA A 208 -31.10 4.17 -32.27
N GLY A 209 -30.14 3.52 -32.94
CA GLY A 209 -29.45 4.04 -34.11
C GLY A 209 -28.49 5.17 -33.77
N LEU A 210 -27.84 5.10 -32.60
CA LEU A 210 -26.71 5.97 -32.26
C LEU A 210 -25.39 5.26 -32.56
N GLU A 211 -24.48 5.95 -33.24
CA GLU A 211 -23.16 5.43 -33.62
C GLU A 211 -22.08 5.81 -32.60
N GLU A 212 -21.37 4.81 -32.09
CA GLU A 212 -20.20 4.98 -31.23
C GLU A 212 -19.03 5.57 -32.04
N GLY A 213 -18.34 6.57 -31.50
CA GLY A 213 -17.27 7.32 -32.17
C GLY A 213 -17.75 8.55 -32.95
N LYS A 214 -19.05 8.65 -33.24
CA LYS A 214 -19.65 9.79 -33.94
C LYS A 214 -20.65 10.55 -33.07
N GLN A 215 -21.66 9.85 -32.56
CA GLN A 215 -22.77 10.44 -31.80
C GLN A 215 -22.62 10.21 -30.29
N PHE A 216 -21.88 9.18 -29.90
CA PHE A 216 -21.43 9.05 -28.53
C PHE A 216 -20.03 8.44 -28.43
N THR A 217 -19.37 8.68 -27.31
CA THR A 217 -18.11 8.03 -26.95
C THR A 217 -18.19 7.51 -25.52
N VAL A 218 -17.65 6.32 -25.29
CA VAL A 218 -17.61 5.71 -23.96
C VAL A 218 -16.24 6.00 -23.35
N LYS A 219 -16.24 6.68 -22.22
CA LYS A 219 -15.04 6.95 -21.43
C LYS A 219 -15.14 6.21 -20.11
N SER A 220 -14.11 5.45 -19.75
CA SER A 220 -13.99 4.94 -18.38
C SER A 220 -13.75 6.11 -17.44
N ASP A 221 -14.58 6.23 -16.39
CA ASP A 221 -14.30 7.10 -15.25
C ASP A 221 -13.81 6.29 -14.03
N ARG A 222 -13.43 5.02 -14.27
CA ARG A 222 -12.90 4.13 -13.25
C ARG A 222 -11.66 4.73 -12.62
N LYS A 223 -11.65 4.70 -11.29
CA LYS A 223 -10.53 5.08 -10.46
C LYS A 223 -10.06 3.85 -9.70
N TYR A 224 -8.78 3.58 -9.80
CA TYR A 224 -8.15 2.50 -9.07
C TYR A 224 -7.38 3.10 -7.89
N ILE A 225 -7.40 2.41 -6.76
CA ILE A 225 -6.54 2.72 -5.63
C ILE A 225 -5.82 1.44 -5.24
N ILE A 226 -4.50 1.43 -5.40
CA ILE A 226 -3.64 0.35 -4.93
C ILE A 226 -2.98 0.83 -3.65
N ARG A 227 -3.11 0.07 -2.56
CA ARG A 227 -2.57 0.43 -1.24
C ARG A 227 -1.59 -0.62 -0.74
N ILE A 228 -0.40 -0.21 -0.34
CA ILE A 228 0.54 -1.08 0.38
C ILE A 228 0.04 -1.25 1.81
N SER A 229 -0.05 -2.50 2.27
CA SER A 229 -0.44 -2.82 3.65
C SER A 229 0.76 -2.74 4.59
N TYR A 230 0.53 -2.84 5.90
CA TYR A 230 1.63 -2.95 6.87
C TYR A 230 2.43 -4.24 6.70
N ASP A 231 1.77 -5.33 6.27
CA ASP A 231 2.47 -6.57 5.93
C ASP A 231 3.34 -6.39 4.67
N GLY A 232 2.86 -5.62 3.69
CA GLY A 232 3.67 -5.25 2.53
C GLY A 232 4.86 -4.37 2.90
N LEU A 233 4.71 -3.41 3.80
CA LEU A 233 5.83 -2.62 4.32
C LEU A 233 6.89 -3.48 5.02
N ARG A 234 6.45 -4.47 5.82
CA ARG A 234 7.34 -5.44 6.46
C ARG A 234 8.05 -6.31 5.44
N GLU A 235 7.35 -6.77 4.41
CA GLU A 235 7.95 -7.56 3.34
C GLU A 235 9.00 -6.75 2.57
N ILE A 236 8.71 -5.49 2.21
CA ILE A 236 9.70 -4.59 1.61
C ILE A 236 10.89 -4.37 2.55
N GLN A 237 10.66 -4.25 3.87
CA GLN A 237 11.76 -4.17 4.84
C GLN A 237 12.60 -5.45 4.91
N ARG A 238 12.02 -6.65 4.74
CA ARG A 238 12.78 -7.91 4.62
C ARG A 238 13.63 -7.93 3.35
N MET A 239 13.08 -7.46 2.23
CA MET A 239 13.85 -7.31 0.99
C MET A 239 15.05 -6.39 1.20
N ALA A 240 14.85 -5.24 1.85
CA ALA A 240 15.92 -4.30 2.18
C ALA A 240 16.99 -4.94 3.07
N LEU A 241 16.60 -5.66 4.12
CA LEU A 241 17.53 -6.39 5.01
C LEU A 241 18.27 -7.52 4.29
N SER A 242 17.69 -8.06 3.21
CA SER A 242 18.31 -9.09 2.36
C SER A 242 19.19 -8.50 1.25
N GLY A 243 19.35 -7.16 1.21
CA GLY A 243 20.22 -6.46 0.25
C GLY A 243 19.53 -5.92 -1.00
N ASP A 244 18.19 -5.89 -1.08
CA ASP A 244 17.50 -5.19 -2.18
C ASP A 244 17.64 -3.66 -2.01
N VAL A 245 18.49 -3.08 -2.85
CA VAL A 245 18.83 -1.64 -2.86
C VAL A 245 17.61 -0.76 -3.17
N GLU A 246 16.67 -1.23 -3.99
CA GLU A 246 15.45 -0.47 -4.30
C GLU A 246 14.53 -0.44 -3.09
N ALA A 247 14.37 -1.58 -2.39
CA ALA A 247 13.61 -1.66 -1.16
C ALA A 247 14.23 -0.79 -0.05
N GLU A 248 15.55 -0.83 0.13
CA GLU A 248 16.27 0.02 1.08
C GLU A 248 16.03 1.51 0.79
N LYS A 249 16.18 1.90 -0.48
CA LYS A 249 15.93 3.26 -0.93
C LYS A 249 14.48 3.68 -0.66
N PHE A 250 13.51 2.82 -0.96
CA PHE A 250 12.09 3.10 -0.70
C PHE A 250 11.80 3.35 0.78
N ILE A 251 12.30 2.50 1.69
CA ILE A 251 12.08 2.66 3.14
C ILE A 251 12.71 3.97 3.64
N ARG A 252 13.91 4.32 3.17
CA ARG A 252 14.57 5.58 3.52
C ARG A 252 13.80 6.80 3.02
N GLU A 253 13.35 6.79 1.76
CA GLU A 253 12.55 7.88 1.19
C GLU A 253 11.19 8.02 1.88
N LEU A 254 10.58 6.90 2.27
CA LEU A 254 9.33 6.88 3.03
C LEU A 254 9.50 7.54 4.41
N GLU A 255 10.57 7.21 5.13
CA GLU A 255 10.88 7.85 6.42
C GLU A 255 11.08 9.37 6.25
N ASP A 256 11.85 9.78 5.25
CA ASP A 256 12.11 11.20 4.97
C ASP A 256 10.82 11.96 4.65
N VAL A 257 9.95 11.41 3.78
CA VAL A 257 8.65 12.03 3.46
C VAL A 257 7.75 12.12 4.70
N LEU A 258 7.67 11.07 5.52
CA LEU A 258 6.88 11.10 6.76
C LEU A 258 7.42 12.13 7.75
N ARG A 259 8.74 12.17 7.95
CA ARG A 259 9.40 13.14 8.84
C ARG A 259 9.14 14.57 8.41
N ARG A 260 9.40 14.89 7.13
CA ARG A 260 9.24 16.25 6.59
C ARG A 260 7.80 16.74 6.59
N ARG A 261 6.83 15.87 6.27
CA ARG A 261 5.43 16.29 6.07
C ARG A 261 4.53 16.09 7.28
N HIS A 262 4.90 15.19 8.19
CA HIS A 262 4.02 14.71 9.26
C HIS A 262 4.70 14.65 10.64
N GLY A 263 6.01 14.90 10.73
CA GLY A 263 6.76 14.97 11.98
C GLY A 263 7.09 13.61 12.59
N ASP A 264 7.61 13.65 13.82
CA ASP A 264 8.20 12.48 14.48
C ASP A 264 7.18 11.40 14.86
N ASP A 265 5.91 11.75 15.10
CA ASP A 265 4.86 10.76 15.38
C ASP A 265 4.65 9.81 14.20
N ALA A 266 4.72 10.33 12.98
CA ALA A 266 4.60 9.53 11.77
C ALA A 266 5.81 8.60 11.58
N VAL A 267 7.02 9.09 11.89
CA VAL A 267 8.24 8.29 11.88
C VAL A 267 8.20 7.20 12.94
N LYS A 268 7.77 7.53 14.16
CA LYS A 268 7.56 6.55 15.24
C LYS A 268 6.59 5.47 14.82
N LYS A 269 5.50 5.83 14.12
CA LYS A 269 4.57 4.85 13.58
C LYS A 269 5.20 3.97 12.51
N LEU A 270 6.04 4.52 11.63
CA LEU A 270 6.78 3.74 10.65
C LEU A 270 7.69 2.73 11.34
N ILE A 271 8.48 3.19 12.32
CA ILE A 271 9.36 2.31 13.11
C ILE A 271 8.55 1.18 13.74
N GLU A 272 7.43 1.47 14.42
CA GLU A 272 6.54 0.46 14.99
C GLU A 272 6.08 -0.59 13.95
N VAL A 273 5.74 -0.15 12.74
CA VAL A 273 5.30 -1.05 11.65
C VAL A 273 6.45 -1.94 11.15
N LEU A 274 7.67 -1.39 11.07
CA LEU A 274 8.85 -2.07 10.50
C LEU A 274 9.63 -2.91 11.52
N THR A 275 9.56 -2.58 12.82
CA THR A 275 10.28 -3.28 13.90
C THR A 275 10.12 -4.80 13.86
N PRO A 276 8.89 -5.35 13.68
CA PRO A 276 8.73 -6.80 13.60
C PRO A 276 9.59 -7.47 12.54
N ALA A 277 9.80 -6.82 11.38
CA ALA A 277 10.66 -7.34 10.32
C ALA A 277 12.16 -7.17 10.61
N ARG A 278 12.54 -6.12 11.36
CA ARG A 278 13.94 -5.85 11.75
C ARG A 278 14.42 -6.77 12.87
N GLU A 279 13.52 -7.24 13.71
CA GLU A 279 13.84 -8.13 14.83
C GLU A 279 13.77 -9.62 14.46
N GLU A 280 13.47 -9.98 13.21
CA GLU A 280 13.35 -11.39 12.81
C GLU A 280 14.67 -12.15 12.95
N GLY A 281 14.62 -13.27 13.66
CA GLY A 281 15.79 -14.11 13.92
C GLY A 281 16.92 -13.46 14.73
N THR A 282 16.68 -12.33 15.41
CA THR A 282 17.71 -11.64 16.21
C THR A 282 17.82 -12.15 17.65
N LEU A 283 16.79 -12.84 18.16
CA LEU A 283 16.82 -13.42 19.50
C LEU A 283 17.45 -14.82 19.47
N ASP A 284 18.57 -14.92 20.18
CA ASP A 284 19.22 -16.17 20.56
C ASP A 284 18.72 -16.68 21.92
N LEU A 285 18.94 -17.98 22.15
CA LEU A 285 18.69 -18.64 23.43
C LEU A 285 20.02 -18.82 24.19
N PRO A 286 20.01 -18.85 25.53
CA PRO A 286 18.84 -18.85 26.40
C PRO A 286 18.22 -17.47 26.64
N LEU A 287 16.88 -17.37 26.60
CA LEU A 287 16.14 -16.14 26.84
C LEU A 287 15.70 -16.03 28.32
N PRO A 288 16.08 -14.97 29.06
CA PRO A 288 15.61 -14.77 30.42
C PRO A 288 14.11 -14.42 30.46
N VAL A 289 13.36 -15.12 31.28
CA VAL A 289 11.94 -14.85 31.58
C VAL A 289 11.87 -14.08 32.88
N ARG A 290 11.23 -12.90 32.85
CA ARG A 290 11.13 -12.02 34.01
C ARG A 290 9.70 -11.90 34.53
N ASP A 291 9.56 -11.79 35.85
CA ASP A 291 8.30 -11.45 36.50
C ASP A 291 7.95 -9.96 36.31
N GLU A 292 6.82 -9.51 36.88
CA GLU A 292 6.41 -8.09 36.82
C GLU A 292 7.36 -7.14 37.57
N LYS A 293 8.16 -7.66 38.50
CA LYS A 293 9.17 -6.91 39.26
C LYS A 293 10.53 -6.88 38.57
N GLY A 294 10.68 -7.56 37.43
CA GLY A 294 11.92 -7.64 36.66
C GLY A 294 12.88 -8.74 37.11
N ASN A 295 12.53 -9.58 38.08
CA ASN A 295 13.37 -10.69 38.54
C ASN A 295 13.34 -11.82 37.50
N ILE A 296 14.50 -12.44 37.25
CA ILE A 296 14.57 -13.61 36.37
C ILE A 296 13.99 -14.81 37.12
N ILE A 297 12.89 -15.38 36.61
CA ILE A 297 12.19 -16.52 37.20
C ILE A 297 12.35 -17.81 36.38
N ALA A 298 12.75 -17.71 35.11
CA ALA A 298 13.17 -18.84 34.29
C ALA A 298 14.10 -18.42 33.15
N ARG A 299 14.61 -19.41 32.43
CA ARG A 299 15.29 -19.22 31.15
C ARG A 299 14.72 -20.16 30.11
N ILE A 300 14.26 -19.65 28.98
CA ILE A 300 13.91 -20.49 27.82
C ILE A 300 15.24 -20.92 27.20
N VAL A 301 15.50 -22.22 27.17
CA VAL A 301 16.80 -22.78 26.76
C VAL A 301 16.76 -23.42 25.39
N ASP A 302 15.58 -23.87 24.95
CA ASP A 302 15.40 -24.43 23.61
C ASP A 302 14.02 -24.08 23.03
N LEU A 303 13.97 -23.94 21.71
CA LEU A 303 12.76 -23.72 20.92
C LEU A 303 12.78 -24.60 19.69
N ARG A 304 11.75 -25.43 19.56
CA ARG A 304 11.53 -26.29 18.39
C ARG A 304 10.09 -26.18 17.90
N TYR A 305 9.88 -26.59 16.67
CA TYR A 305 8.55 -26.62 16.05
C TYR A 305 8.26 -27.98 15.41
N GLU A 306 6.97 -28.28 15.31
CA GLU A 306 6.45 -29.44 14.61
C GLU A 306 5.25 -28.99 13.76
N PHE A 307 5.17 -29.46 12.52
CA PHE A 307 3.89 -29.47 11.80
C PHE A 307 3.09 -30.67 12.26
N VAL A 308 1.80 -30.47 12.54
CA VAL A 308 0.94 -31.52 13.12
C VAL A 308 -0.30 -31.70 12.26
N ARG A 309 -0.61 -32.95 11.92
CA ARG A 309 -1.84 -33.35 11.23
C ARG A 309 -2.44 -34.57 11.93
N GLY A 310 -3.74 -34.51 12.25
CA GLY A 310 -4.39 -35.61 12.99
C GLY A 310 -3.76 -35.91 14.36
N GLY A 311 -3.11 -34.92 14.98
CA GLY A 311 -2.41 -35.07 16.26
C GLY A 311 -0.98 -35.59 16.16
N GLN A 312 -0.53 -36.06 14.99
CA GLN A 312 0.82 -36.59 14.78
C GLN A 312 1.75 -35.58 14.09
N PRO A 313 3.05 -35.52 14.49
CA PRO A 313 4.05 -34.73 13.78
C PRO A 313 4.24 -35.22 12.34
N VAL A 314 4.37 -34.28 11.42
CA VAL A 314 4.64 -34.51 9.99
C VAL A 314 5.75 -33.56 9.54
N SER A 315 6.46 -33.92 8.47
CA SER A 315 7.53 -33.06 7.91
C SER A 315 6.99 -31.78 7.28
N GLN A 316 5.76 -31.83 6.75
CA GLN A 316 5.04 -30.70 6.17
C GLN A 316 3.54 -30.98 6.18
N CYS A 317 2.73 -29.94 6.30
CA CYS A 317 1.30 -30.02 6.03
C CYS A 317 0.75 -28.70 5.47
N ALA A 318 -0.44 -28.79 4.87
CA ALA A 318 -1.20 -27.64 4.40
C ALA A 318 -2.70 -27.88 4.61
N GLY A 319 -3.48 -26.81 4.55
CA GLY A 319 -4.93 -26.85 4.69
C GLY A 319 -5.41 -26.82 6.14
N LYS A 320 -6.72 -26.99 6.32
CA LYS A 320 -7.44 -26.69 7.57
C LYS A 320 -6.98 -27.54 8.76
N ASP A 321 -6.54 -28.76 8.49
CA ASP A 321 -6.12 -29.72 9.52
C ASP A 321 -4.64 -29.60 9.89
N CYS A 322 -3.91 -28.72 9.21
CA CYS A 322 -2.50 -28.47 9.49
C CYS A 322 -2.34 -27.50 10.64
N ARG A 323 -1.56 -27.90 11.64
CA ARG A 323 -1.26 -27.10 12.83
C ARG A 323 0.25 -26.86 12.94
N LEU A 324 0.62 -25.71 13.48
CA LEU A 324 1.99 -25.40 13.86
C LEU A 324 2.11 -25.50 15.37
N ARG A 325 2.85 -26.49 15.86
CA ARG A 325 3.13 -26.66 17.28
C ARG A 325 4.51 -26.11 17.59
N ILE A 326 4.57 -25.18 18.52
CA ILE A 326 5.79 -24.61 19.08
C ILE A 326 6.00 -25.25 20.44
N ILE A 327 7.20 -25.76 20.68
CA ILE A 327 7.60 -26.38 21.94
C ILE A 327 8.76 -25.56 22.50
N ALA A 328 8.54 -24.94 23.66
CA ALA A 328 9.54 -24.19 24.39
C ALA A 328 10.01 -25.01 25.60
N GLU A 329 11.31 -25.23 25.70
CA GLU A 329 11.93 -25.79 26.90
C GLU A 329 12.46 -24.65 27.76
N TYR A 330 12.16 -24.69 29.05
CA TYR A 330 12.57 -23.65 29.99
C TYR A 330 13.04 -24.23 31.32
N GLU A 331 14.05 -23.58 31.91
CA GLU A 331 14.67 -23.96 33.18
C GLU A 331 14.13 -23.09 34.32
N VAL A 332 13.65 -23.73 35.39
CA VAL A 332 13.17 -23.11 36.63
C VAL A 332 13.73 -23.87 37.80
N GLY A 333 14.49 -23.19 38.68
CA GLY A 333 15.03 -23.83 39.89
C GLY A 333 15.92 -25.05 39.60
N GLY A 334 16.58 -25.10 38.44
CA GLY A 334 17.40 -26.24 38.01
C GLY A 334 16.65 -27.37 37.30
N GLU A 335 15.32 -27.31 37.21
CA GLU A 335 14.51 -28.29 36.47
C GLU A 335 14.16 -27.78 35.07
N ARG A 336 14.18 -28.68 34.08
CA ARG A 336 13.67 -28.41 32.73
C ARG A 336 12.19 -28.75 32.62
N LYS A 337 11.41 -27.82 32.09
CA LYS A 337 9.99 -27.97 31.80
C LYS A 337 9.71 -27.63 30.34
N GLN A 338 8.61 -28.16 29.82
CA GLN A 338 8.16 -27.92 28.45
C GLN A 338 6.83 -27.20 28.43
N PHE A 339 6.72 -26.22 27.55
CA PHE A 339 5.48 -25.52 27.23
C PHE A 339 5.16 -25.66 25.75
N LYS A 340 3.90 -25.98 25.42
CA LYS A 340 3.47 -26.25 24.04
C LYS A 340 2.37 -25.29 23.62
N ILE A 341 2.56 -24.65 22.47
CA ILE A 341 1.57 -23.77 21.85
C ILE A 341 1.22 -24.35 20.49
N GLU A 342 -0.07 -24.64 20.25
CA GLU A 342 -0.53 -25.21 18.99
C GLU A 342 -1.43 -24.22 18.24
N TRP A 343 -0.92 -23.73 17.11
CA TRP A 343 -1.60 -22.82 16.20
C TRP A 343 -2.41 -23.59 15.16
N TYR A 344 -3.63 -23.12 14.90
CA TYR A 344 -4.52 -23.71 13.91
C TYR A 344 -5.33 -22.63 13.17
N TRP A 345 -5.90 -23.03 12.03
CA TRP A 345 -6.78 -22.18 11.24
C TRP A 345 -8.21 -22.22 11.77
N LYS A 346 -8.73 -21.08 12.23
CA LYS A 346 -10.13 -20.96 12.64
C LYS A 346 -10.97 -20.36 11.53
N LYS A 347 -12.06 -21.06 11.19
CA LYS A 347 -13.06 -20.61 10.22
C LYS A 347 -13.88 -19.45 10.80
N LYS A 348 -14.06 -18.39 10.03
CA LYS A 348 -15.02 -17.30 10.26
C LYS A 348 -15.87 -17.12 9.01
N GLN A 349 -17.19 -17.02 9.16
CA GLN A 349 -18.09 -16.72 8.06
C GLN A 349 -18.69 -15.34 8.29
N GLU A 350 -18.66 -14.49 7.27
CA GLU A 350 -19.31 -13.18 7.30
C GLU A 350 -20.25 -13.03 6.11
N LYS A 351 -21.46 -12.55 6.38
CA LYS A 351 -22.39 -12.17 5.31
C LYS A 351 -21.95 -10.82 4.73
N LYS A 352 -21.68 -10.79 3.43
CA LYS A 352 -21.49 -9.57 2.65
C LYS A 352 -22.59 -9.49 1.60
N GLY A 353 -23.65 -8.74 1.91
CA GLY A 353 -24.84 -8.67 1.07
C GLY A 353 -25.52 -10.03 0.96
N LYS A 354 -25.69 -10.53 -0.27
CA LYS A 354 -26.26 -11.86 -0.58
C LYS A 354 -25.24 -13.01 -0.52
N THR A 355 -23.95 -12.71 -0.38
CA THR A 355 -22.87 -13.72 -0.41
C THR A 355 -22.34 -14.01 0.99
N THR A 356 -21.97 -15.26 1.26
CA THR A 356 -21.26 -15.63 2.49
C THR A 356 -19.80 -15.81 2.15
N VAL A 357 -18.94 -15.02 2.79
CA VAL A 357 -17.50 -15.15 2.60
C VAL A 357 -16.91 -15.91 3.78
N THR A 358 -16.21 -17.00 3.48
CA THR A 358 -15.48 -17.78 4.47
C THR A 358 -14.03 -17.30 4.53
N TYR A 359 -13.57 -16.91 5.72
CA TYR A 359 -12.19 -16.54 6.01
C TYR A 359 -11.58 -17.50 7.02
N TYR A 360 -10.29 -17.77 6.89
CA TYR A 360 -9.50 -18.49 7.89
C TYR A 360 -8.51 -17.53 8.55
N TYR A 361 -8.49 -17.56 9.87
CA TYR A 361 -7.56 -16.76 10.67
C TYR A 361 -6.78 -17.63 11.65
N GLU A 362 -5.60 -17.14 12.05
CA GLU A 362 -4.63 -17.86 12.88
C GLU A 362 -5.02 -17.70 14.35
N ILE A 363 -5.02 -18.82 15.08
CA ILE A 363 -5.26 -18.80 16.51
C ILE A 363 -4.56 -19.96 17.22
N ALA A 364 -4.04 -19.71 18.41
CA ALA A 364 -3.70 -20.75 19.39
C ALA A 364 -4.51 -20.52 20.66
N ARG A 365 -5.15 -21.57 21.17
CA ARG A 365 -5.83 -21.53 22.48
C ARG A 365 -4.99 -22.26 23.49
N VAL A 366 -4.46 -21.52 24.44
CA VAL A 366 -3.53 -22.02 25.44
C VAL A 366 -4.19 -21.96 26.81
N TYR A 367 -3.98 -22.98 27.63
CA TYR A 367 -4.42 -22.98 29.02
C TYR A 367 -3.20 -22.80 29.92
N ILE A 368 -3.16 -21.65 30.61
CA ILE A 368 -2.05 -21.25 31.47
C ILE A 368 -2.34 -21.70 32.90
N LYS A 369 -1.47 -22.54 33.45
CA LYS A 369 -1.64 -23.16 34.76
C LYS A 369 -1.27 -22.24 35.92
N ASP A 370 -0.22 -21.46 35.75
CA ASP A 370 0.40 -20.65 36.81
C ASP A 370 1.05 -19.38 36.24
N GLU A 371 1.59 -18.55 37.13
CA GLU A 371 2.27 -17.30 36.77
C GLU A 371 3.58 -17.52 36.00
N MET A 372 4.21 -18.69 36.16
CA MET A 372 5.42 -19.05 35.44
C MET A 372 5.11 -19.30 33.96
N GLU A 373 4.12 -20.13 33.65
CA GLU A 373 3.65 -20.32 32.27
C GLU A 373 3.15 -18.99 31.67
N ALA A 374 2.50 -18.13 32.46
CA ALA A 374 2.08 -16.80 32.00
C ALA A 374 3.28 -15.92 31.58
N ALA A 375 4.36 -15.94 32.37
CA ALA A 375 5.58 -15.21 32.07
C ALA A 375 6.31 -15.79 30.86
N VAL A 376 6.31 -17.12 30.69
CA VAL A 376 6.85 -17.78 29.48
C VAL A 376 6.08 -17.35 28.24
N VAL A 377 4.74 -17.34 28.27
CA VAL A 377 3.91 -16.86 27.16
C VAL A 377 4.21 -15.39 26.84
N LYS A 378 4.34 -14.53 27.85
CA LYS A 378 4.72 -13.13 27.67
C LYS A 378 6.11 -13.01 27.05
N ALA A 379 7.07 -13.80 27.51
CA ALA A 379 8.43 -13.82 26.99
C ALA A 379 8.53 -14.36 25.56
N LEU A 380 7.62 -15.24 25.12
CA LEU A 380 7.59 -15.79 23.75
C LEU A 380 6.80 -14.92 22.78
N ALA A 381 5.57 -14.54 23.14
CA ALA A 381 4.60 -13.94 22.25
C ALA A 381 4.34 -12.44 22.54
N GLY A 382 5.03 -11.85 23.52
CA GLY A 382 4.87 -10.45 23.92
C GLY A 382 3.54 -10.12 24.62
N LYS A 383 2.63 -11.09 24.72
CA LYS A 383 1.29 -10.89 25.28
C LYS A 383 1.28 -11.23 26.78
N GLY A 384 0.96 -10.24 27.60
CA GLY A 384 0.66 -10.45 29.01
C GLY A 384 -0.54 -11.39 29.17
N ALA A 385 -0.44 -12.33 30.10
CA ALA A 385 -1.43 -13.37 30.28
C ALA A 385 -1.66 -13.63 31.77
N LYS A 386 -2.84 -14.17 32.11
CA LYS A 386 -3.18 -14.63 33.46
C LYS A 386 -3.55 -16.11 33.40
N ARG A 387 -3.59 -16.76 34.57
CA ARG A 387 -4.06 -18.13 34.71
C ARG A 387 -5.41 -18.32 34.02
N GLY A 388 -5.56 -19.43 33.30
CA GLY A 388 -6.76 -19.76 32.53
C GLY A 388 -6.54 -19.77 31.02
N ARG A 389 -7.63 -19.67 30.27
CA ARG A 389 -7.62 -19.80 28.80
C ARG A 389 -7.23 -18.47 28.15
N VAL A 390 -6.26 -18.51 27.26
CA VAL A 390 -5.75 -17.36 26.50
C VAL A 390 -5.74 -17.66 25.02
N ASP A 391 -6.29 -16.75 24.24
CA ASP A 391 -6.26 -16.79 22.78
C ASP A 391 -5.08 -15.95 22.28
N LEU A 392 -4.16 -16.58 21.54
CA LEU A 392 -3.07 -15.93 20.82
C LEU A 392 -3.48 -15.81 19.34
N LEU A 393 -3.24 -14.64 18.73
CA LEU A 393 -3.66 -14.31 17.36
C LEU A 393 -2.45 -14.00 16.46
N ALA A 394 -2.69 -13.59 15.21
CA ALA A 394 -1.65 -13.33 14.21
C ALA A 394 -0.45 -12.51 14.74
N ASP A 395 -0.69 -11.41 15.48
CA ASP A 395 0.39 -10.58 16.04
C ASP A 395 1.29 -11.36 17.02
N GLN A 396 0.72 -12.29 17.79
CA GLN A 396 1.48 -13.15 18.72
C GLN A 396 2.25 -14.25 17.99
N LEU A 397 1.74 -14.72 16.85
CA LEU A 397 2.48 -15.63 15.98
C LEU A 397 3.65 -14.90 15.30
N ASP A 398 3.43 -13.65 14.86
CA ASP A 398 4.48 -12.81 14.30
C ASP A 398 5.60 -12.53 15.30
N ALA A 399 5.26 -12.31 16.58
CA ALA A 399 6.23 -12.13 17.64
C ALA A 399 7.16 -13.34 17.84
N LEU A 400 6.81 -14.54 17.34
CA LEU A 400 7.70 -15.70 17.40
C LEU A 400 8.79 -15.66 16.31
N ARG A 401 8.63 -14.85 15.26
CA ARG A 401 9.61 -14.74 14.16
C ARG A 401 10.95 -14.15 14.61
N ARG A 402 10.99 -13.46 15.76
CA ARG A 402 12.24 -12.95 16.33
C ARG A 402 13.20 -14.05 16.77
N PHE A 403 12.70 -15.27 16.99
CA PHE A 403 13.55 -16.41 17.32
C PHE A 403 14.07 -17.07 16.05
N LYS A 404 15.40 -17.21 15.95
CA LYS A 404 16.07 -17.80 14.79
C LYS A 404 15.54 -19.19 14.44
N ALA A 405 15.21 -20.00 15.44
CA ALA A 405 14.67 -21.35 15.27
C ALA A 405 13.24 -21.40 14.70
N LEU A 406 12.47 -20.31 14.79
CA LEU A 406 11.04 -20.30 14.48
C LEU A 406 10.66 -19.44 13.27
N LYS A 407 11.54 -18.53 12.84
CA LYS A 407 11.22 -17.56 11.78
C LYS A 407 10.68 -18.21 10.50
N ASP A 408 11.36 -19.25 10.01
CA ASP A 408 11.02 -19.90 8.74
C ASP A 408 9.80 -20.83 8.90
N ALA A 409 9.60 -21.40 10.10
CA ALA A 409 8.49 -22.30 10.39
C ALA A 409 7.12 -21.60 10.28
N VAL A 410 7.05 -20.34 10.73
CA VAL A 410 5.83 -19.53 10.63
C VAL A 410 5.46 -19.30 9.17
N ASP A 411 6.44 -18.97 8.32
CA ASP A 411 6.19 -18.72 6.89
C ASP A 411 5.82 -20.00 6.14
N GLN A 412 6.52 -21.11 6.42
CA GLN A 412 6.18 -22.42 5.88
C GLN A 412 4.75 -22.83 6.24
N TRP A 413 4.33 -22.66 7.50
CA TRP A 413 2.96 -22.98 7.91
C TRP A 413 1.92 -22.09 7.21
N ARG A 414 2.19 -20.79 7.10
CA ARG A 414 1.32 -19.82 6.42
C ARG A 414 1.20 -20.07 4.92
N GLY A 415 2.24 -20.60 4.29
CA GLY A 415 2.18 -21.08 2.91
C GLY A 415 1.09 -22.14 2.69
N GLY A 416 0.75 -22.91 3.73
CA GLY A 416 -0.33 -23.89 3.74
C GLY A 416 -1.72 -23.33 4.08
N LYS A 417 -1.91 -21.99 4.13
CA LYS A 417 -3.19 -21.38 4.51
C LYS A 417 -4.34 -21.85 3.61
N PRO A 418 -5.50 -22.25 4.19
CA PRO A 418 -6.67 -22.61 3.39
C PRO A 418 -7.15 -21.42 2.54
N GLY A 419 -7.46 -21.68 1.26
CA GLY A 419 -8.02 -20.67 0.37
C GLY A 419 -9.34 -20.09 0.88
N ASN A 420 -9.52 -18.79 0.71
CA ASN A 420 -10.81 -18.14 0.96
C ASN A 420 -11.79 -18.56 -0.15
N THR A 421 -12.96 -19.06 0.24
CA THR A 421 -14.02 -19.49 -0.67
C THR A 421 -15.21 -18.54 -0.52
N LYS A 422 -15.75 -18.13 -1.67
CA LYS A 422 -17.01 -17.39 -1.76
C LYS A 422 -18.08 -18.41 -2.15
N ASP A 423 -19.05 -18.59 -1.28
CA ASP A 423 -20.22 -19.45 -1.50
C ASP A 423 -21.46 -18.57 -1.77
#